data_AF-A0A7X0VQ23-F1
#
_entry.id   AF-A0A7X0VQ23-F1
#
_cell.length_a   1.000
_cell.length_b   1.000
_cell.length_c   1.000
_cell.angle_alpha   90.00
_cell.angle_beta   90.00
_cell.angle_gamma   90.00
#
_symmetry.space_group_name_H-M   'P 1'
#
loop_
_entity.id
_entity.type
_entity.pdbx_description
1 polymer ?
#
loop_
_entity_poly.entity_id
_entity_poly.type
_entity_poly.pdbx_seq_one_letter_code
_entity_poly.pdbx_strand_id
1 'polypeptide(L)'
;MINKNNRNNNILILLTCILIGILFLIDERYRINHIFAIILMIVIFNKFKDCSFRKMVYYITIVFAIMGPGLSIPLSENLILTRFNVYYLFIGIYILTVIIQLCTREVKINFREIFKKKINIISTLFMVYVFGSIIITDNKIFALKQAFIYLVMFMLFIIIVNENSTSNQRKDTFRIISYISVGIIFLGSFKIFTAMPIEPRSIYTDYNIIISESQAYMKRIPTVFFYNPNDYAMVVVLILLGSLGKIIGNGIKNSRGYILMYIIAQLNLIYTCSRTGWIGLVVSIIALGIYFIVKVNKDMFRNCVIMFTITMSIFIGLSYFQFSQPYYGKIKNTCNEISMSIKPREIYLVSLNDKIYRSLPNQNKGEYFFGFEIGEENSVNKRITLVYDVLKGIFKEKRYLGFGVGNTSQYIMQQNNTYGLYYVHNFWFEILGDFGVVGFGLFITIYVYAFIKLIIRKIKKSIEDNMCISILIAIIPLVFGPSSVVGFAVFWIALAMVYSNITYIRIEKEGKYEFNK
;
A
#
# COMPACT_ATOMS: atom_id res chain seq x y z
N MET A 1 -3.91 -36.80 -15.67
CA MET A 1 -4.13 -35.36 -15.34
C MET A 1 -2.85 -34.62 -14.94
N ILE A 2 -2.00 -35.17 -14.05
CA ILE A 2 -0.76 -34.52 -13.58
C ILE A 2 0.18 -34.11 -14.74
N ASN A 3 0.41 -34.99 -15.73
CA ASN A 3 1.28 -34.71 -16.88
C ASN A 3 0.77 -33.57 -17.79
N LYS A 4 -0.56 -33.41 -17.91
CA LYS A 4 -1.17 -32.35 -18.74
C LYS A 4 -1.10 -30.98 -18.05
N ASN A 5 -1.31 -30.93 -16.73
CA ASN A 5 -1.15 -29.70 -15.94
C ASN A 5 0.29 -29.19 -15.98
N ASN A 6 1.27 -30.09 -15.85
CA ASN A 6 2.68 -29.71 -15.93
C ASN A 6 3.04 -29.16 -17.32
N ARG A 7 2.53 -29.76 -18.41
CA ARG A 7 2.73 -29.22 -19.76
C ARG A 7 2.18 -27.79 -19.93
N ASN A 8 0.95 -27.54 -19.47
CA ASN A 8 0.34 -26.21 -19.59
C ASN A 8 1.07 -25.15 -18.74
N ASN A 9 1.50 -25.52 -17.52
CA ASN A 9 2.30 -24.65 -16.67
C ASN A 9 3.66 -24.32 -17.32
N ASN A 10 4.32 -25.30 -17.94
CA ASN A 10 5.58 -25.09 -18.66
C ASN A 10 5.41 -24.09 -19.80
N ILE A 11 4.34 -24.24 -20.60
CA ILE A 11 4.03 -23.33 -21.70
C ILE A 11 3.78 -21.92 -21.17
N LEU A 12 2.97 -21.76 -20.11
CA LEU A 12 2.69 -20.46 -19.51
C LEU A 12 3.96 -19.74 -19.08
N ILE A 13 4.87 -20.45 -18.41
CA ILE A 13 6.11 -19.86 -17.92
C ILE A 13 7.07 -19.55 -19.07
N LEU A 14 7.16 -20.42 -20.07
CA LEU A 14 7.95 -20.14 -21.27
C LEU A 14 7.45 -18.85 -21.95
N LEU A 15 6.14 -18.73 -22.20
CA LEU A 15 5.54 -17.54 -22.79
C LEU A 15 5.76 -16.29 -21.92
N THR A 16 5.67 -16.44 -20.60
CA THR A 16 5.92 -15.34 -19.65
C THR A 16 7.39 -14.90 -19.68
N CYS A 17 8.34 -15.84 -19.75
CA CYS A 17 9.76 -15.54 -19.87
C CYS A 17 10.08 -14.89 -21.23
N ILE A 18 9.45 -15.33 -22.32
CA ILE A 18 9.57 -14.69 -23.64
C ILE A 18 9.06 -13.26 -23.58
N LEU A 19 7.89 -13.02 -22.98
CA LEU A 19 7.34 -11.67 -22.79
C LEU A 19 8.33 -10.78 -22.00
N ILE A 20 8.87 -11.26 -20.89
CA ILE A 20 9.86 -10.50 -20.11
C ILE A 20 11.15 -10.28 -20.91
N GLY A 21 11.58 -11.26 -21.70
CA GLY A 21 12.75 -11.15 -22.59
C GLY A 21 12.56 -10.09 -23.66
N ILE A 22 11.37 -10.01 -24.27
CA ILE A 22 11.03 -8.94 -25.22
C ILE A 22 11.07 -7.58 -24.50
N LEU A 23 10.48 -7.46 -23.32
CA LEU A 23 10.53 -6.23 -22.52
C LEU A 23 11.96 -5.82 -22.15
N PHE A 24 12.84 -6.79 -21.88
CA PHE A 24 14.26 -6.56 -21.62
C PHE A 24 14.99 -5.92 -22.82
N LEU A 25 14.61 -6.28 -24.04
CA LEU A 25 15.17 -5.71 -25.25
C LEU A 25 14.59 -4.32 -25.56
N ILE A 26 13.32 -4.08 -25.24
CA ILE A 26 12.62 -2.82 -25.58
C ILE A 26 12.92 -1.69 -24.58
N ASP A 27 12.94 -1.96 -23.26
CA ASP A 27 13.08 -0.90 -22.25
C ASP A 27 14.33 -1.10 -21.39
N GLU A 28 15.45 -0.49 -21.83
CA GLU A 28 16.76 -0.64 -21.19
C GLU A 28 16.76 -0.19 -19.73
N ARG A 29 15.89 0.75 -19.35
CA ARG A 29 15.78 1.29 -17.98
C ARG A 29 15.25 0.25 -16.98
N TYR A 30 14.57 -0.80 -17.45
CA TYR A 30 13.88 -1.79 -16.62
C TYR A 30 14.63 -3.13 -16.56
N ARG A 31 15.84 -3.23 -17.13
CA ARG A 31 16.59 -4.50 -17.26
C ARG A 31 16.76 -5.25 -15.94
N ILE A 32 17.10 -4.56 -14.85
CA ILE A 32 17.27 -5.21 -13.53
C ILE A 32 15.94 -5.79 -13.04
N ASN A 33 14.82 -5.10 -13.28
CA ASN A 33 13.49 -5.58 -12.90
C ASN A 33 13.10 -6.81 -13.72
N HIS A 34 13.42 -6.82 -15.02
CA HIS A 34 13.17 -7.97 -15.88
C HIS A 34 13.98 -9.20 -15.46
N ILE A 35 15.27 -9.03 -15.13
CA ILE A 35 16.11 -10.12 -14.58
C ILE A 35 15.50 -10.64 -13.28
N PHE A 36 15.11 -9.73 -12.38
CA PHE A 36 14.47 -10.08 -11.13
C PHE A 36 13.16 -10.86 -11.33
N ALA A 37 12.31 -10.43 -12.26
CA ALA A 37 11.08 -11.13 -12.61
C ALA A 37 11.38 -12.56 -13.09
N ILE A 38 12.37 -12.75 -13.98
CA ILE A 38 12.77 -14.08 -14.46
C ILE A 38 13.23 -14.98 -13.31
N ILE A 39 14.08 -14.46 -12.42
CA ILE A 39 14.56 -15.22 -11.25
C ILE A 39 13.39 -15.67 -10.37
N LEU A 40 12.47 -14.75 -10.05
CA LEU A 40 11.29 -15.09 -9.26
C LEU A 40 10.37 -16.10 -9.94
N MET A 41 10.20 -15.98 -11.26
CA MET A 41 9.42 -16.93 -12.05
C MET A 41 10.00 -18.34 -11.98
N ILE A 42 11.33 -18.48 -12.07
CA ILE A 42 12.02 -19.77 -11.91
C ILE A 42 11.81 -20.33 -10.50
N VAL A 43 11.93 -19.49 -9.46
CA VAL A 43 11.70 -19.91 -8.06
C VAL A 43 10.27 -20.41 -7.87
N ILE A 44 9.28 -19.66 -8.37
CA ILE A 44 7.86 -20.01 -8.23
C ILE A 44 7.55 -21.28 -9.00
N PHE A 45 8.05 -21.43 -10.22
CA PHE A 45 7.89 -22.66 -10.98
C PHE A 45 8.41 -23.86 -10.21
N ASN A 46 9.66 -23.80 -9.75
CA ASN A 46 10.30 -24.92 -9.06
C ASN A 46 9.59 -25.30 -7.76
N LYS A 47 8.98 -24.33 -7.05
CA LYS A 47 8.28 -24.57 -5.79
C LYS A 47 6.81 -24.96 -5.97
N PHE A 48 6.18 -24.62 -7.09
CA PHE A 48 4.74 -24.76 -7.28
C PHE A 48 4.33 -25.40 -8.62
N LYS A 49 5.25 -26.09 -9.32
CA LYS A 49 5.01 -26.71 -10.63
C LYS A 49 3.77 -27.61 -10.69
N ASP A 50 3.47 -28.31 -9.60
CA ASP A 50 2.39 -29.31 -9.53
C ASP A 50 1.00 -28.69 -9.26
N CYS A 51 0.90 -27.35 -9.18
CA CYS A 51 -0.38 -26.67 -9.00
C CYS A 51 -1.20 -26.62 -10.30
N SER A 52 -2.50 -26.33 -10.19
CA SER A 52 -3.35 -26.14 -11.36
C SER A 52 -2.93 -24.91 -12.16
N PHE A 53 -3.22 -24.90 -13.46
CA PHE A 53 -2.95 -23.75 -14.35
C PHE A 53 -3.49 -22.43 -13.78
N ARG A 54 -4.74 -22.43 -13.30
CA ARG A 54 -5.38 -21.27 -12.66
C ARG A 54 -4.55 -20.75 -11.47
N LYS A 55 -4.04 -21.66 -10.66
CA LYS A 55 -3.24 -21.32 -9.47
C LYS A 55 -1.85 -20.81 -9.85
N MET A 56 -1.25 -21.32 -10.92
CA MET A 56 -0.01 -20.77 -11.49
C MET A 56 -0.22 -19.34 -12.01
N VAL A 57 -1.28 -19.09 -12.80
CA VAL A 57 -1.63 -17.73 -13.28
C VAL A 57 -1.81 -16.77 -12.11
N TYR A 58 -2.50 -17.21 -11.05
CA TYR A 58 -2.68 -16.45 -9.82
C TYR A 58 -1.35 -16.07 -9.16
N TYR A 59 -0.41 -17.01 -9.03
CA TYR A 59 0.91 -16.75 -8.45
C TYR A 59 1.71 -15.74 -9.26
N ILE A 60 1.70 -15.86 -10.59
CA ILE A 60 2.35 -14.90 -11.49
C ILE A 60 1.71 -13.51 -11.35
N THR A 61 0.38 -13.47 -11.24
CA THR A 61 -0.37 -12.22 -11.02
C THR A 61 0.12 -11.49 -9.78
N ILE A 62 0.33 -12.19 -8.65
CA ILE A 62 0.84 -11.58 -7.41
C ILE A 62 2.23 -10.98 -7.61
N VAL A 63 3.14 -11.72 -8.26
CA VAL A 63 4.50 -11.23 -8.53
C VAL A 63 4.46 -9.92 -9.30
N PHE A 64 3.75 -9.92 -10.43
CA PHE A 64 3.71 -8.77 -11.31
C PHE A 64 2.91 -7.61 -10.71
N ALA A 65 1.88 -7.89 -9.90
CA ALA A 65 1.15 -6.86 -9.18
C ALA A 65 2.01 -6.17 -8.13
N ILE A 66 2.86 -6.90 -7.40
CA ILE A 66 3.78 -6.29 -6.42
C ILE A 66 4.89 -5.49 -7.13
N MET A 67 5.39 -5.96 -8.27
CA MET A 67 6.35 -5.22 -9.09
C MET A 67 5.73 -3.98 -9.76
N GLY A 68 4.41 -3.98 -10.00
CA GLY A 68 3.64 -2.82 -10.42
C GLY A 68 4.24 -2.10 -11.64
N PRO A 69 4.64 -0.81 -11.53
CA PRO A 69 5.24 -0.06 -12.62
C PRO A 69 6.51 -0.68 -13.19
N GLY A 70 7.28 -1.38 -12.35
CA GLY A 70 8.54 -2.03 -12.73
C GLY A 70 8.41 -3.16 -13.74
N LEU A 71 7.18 -3.56 -14.10
CA LEU A 71 6.89 -4.47 -15.20
C LEU A 71 5.69 -3.94 -16.02
N SER A 72 5.96 -3.00 -16.93
CA SER A 72 4.95 -2.34 -17.74
C SER A 72 5.35 -2.24 -19.21
N ILE A 73 4.36 -2.34 -20.10
CA ILE A 73 4.51 -2.19 -21.54
C ILE A 73 4.32 -0.71 -21.90
N PRO A 74 5.30 -0.04 -22.55
CA PRO A 74 5.10 1.30 -23.10
C PRO A 74 4.14 1.26 -24.29
N LEU A 75 3.05 2.03 -24.24
CA LEU A 75 2.04 2.08 -25.31
C LEU A 75 2.19 3.27 -26.27
N SER A 76 2.99 4.29 -25.92
CA SER A 76 3.30 5.42 -26.80
C SER A 76 4.67 6.01 -26.48
N GLU A 77 5.24 6.75 -27.43
CA GLU A 77 6.50 7.50 -27.27
C GLU A 77 6.38 8.61 -26.21
N ASN A 78 5.17 9.12 -25.97
CA ASN A 78 4.87 10.01 -24.85
C ASN A 78 4.86 9.22 -23.54
N LEU A 79 6.07 8.95 -23.05
CA LEU A 79 6.48 8.12 -21.92
C LEU A 79 5.74 8.35 -20.60
N ILE A 80 5.03 9.47 -20.45
CA ILE A 80 4.53 9.98 -19.17
C ILE A 80 3.15 9.38 -18.79
N LEU A 81 2.29 9.05 -19.77
CA LEU A 81 0.85 8.81 -19.52
C LEU A 81 0.24 7.48 -20.04
N THR A 82 0.97 6.65 -20.79
CA THR A 82 0.39 5.43 -21.40
C THR A 82 1.29 4.20 -21.22
N ARG A 83 1.31 3.64 -20.01
CA ARG A 83 1.95 2.34 -19.74
C ARG A 83 0.91 1.32 -19.28
N PHE A 84 0.97 0.12 -19.84
CA PHE A 84 0.10 -0.98 -19.46
C PHE A 84 0.85 -1.92 -18.50
N ASN A 85 0.40 -1.99 -17.25
CA ASN A 85 1.03 -2.89 -16.29
C ASN A 85 0.76 -4.35 -16.65
N VAL A 86 1.81 -5.17 -16.70
CA VAL A 86 1.70 -6.57 -17.19
C VAL A 86 0.74 -7.40 -16.34
N TYR A 87 0.61 -7.12 -15.04
CA TYR A 87 -0.32 -7.86 -14.20
C TYR A 87 -1.80 -7.68 -14.59
N TYR A 88 -2.17 -6.61 -15.32
CA TYR A 88 -3.52 -6.44 -15.87
C TYR A 88 -3.85 -7.56 -16.87
N LEU A 89 -2.87 -7.95 -17.70
CA LEU A 89 -3.01 -9.10 -18.61
C LEU A 89 -3.27 -10.39 -17.82
N PHE A 90 -2.53 -10.63 -16.74
CA PHE A 90 -2.66 -11.85 -15.95
C PHE A 90 -3.98 -11.91 -15.15
N ILE A 91 -4.51 -10.76 -14.71
CA ILE A 91 -5.88 -10.68 -14.20
C ILE A 91 -6.89 -11.08 -15.28
N GLY A 92 -6.73 -10.57 -16.52
CA GLY A 92 -7.56 -10.95 -17.66
C GLY A 92 -7.51 -12.45 -17.97
N ILE A 93 -6.30 -13.03 -18.03
CA ILE A 93 -6.11 -14.48 -18.23
C ILE A 93 -6.78 -15.26 -17.10
N TYR A 94 -6.61 -14.84 -15.84
CA TYR A 94 -7.27 -15.50 -14.71
C TYR A 94 -8.80 -15.48 -14.87
N ILE A 95 -9.39 -14.33 -15.19
CA ILE A 95 -10.84 -14.20 -15.41
C ILE A 95 -11.28 -15.13 -16.56
N LEU A 96 -10.54 -15.17 -17.67
CA LEU A 96 -10.83 -16.05 -18.79
C LEU A 96 -10.81 -17.53 -18.38
N THR A 97 -9.85 -17.95 -17.53
CA THR A 97 -9.84 -19.33 -17.02
C THR A 97 -11.07 -19.66 -16.19
N VAL A 98 -11.57 -18.71 -15.38
CA VAL A 98 -12.81 -18.89 -14.61
C VAL A 98 -14.02 -18.98 -15.53
N ILE A 99 -14.09 -18.13 -16.57
CA ILE A 99 -15.18 -18.17 -17.55
C ILE A 99 -15.18 -19.50 -18.31
N ILE A 100 -14.03 -20.01 -18.74
CA ILE A 100 -13.93 -21.30 -19.41
C ILE A 100 -14.42 -22.42 -18.48
N GLN A 101 -13.98 -22.45 -17.22
CA GLN A 101 -14.43 -23.44 -16.22
C GLN A 101 -15.94 -23.41 -15.97
N LEU A 102 -16.56 -22.23 -16.08
CA LEU A 102 -18.01 -22.07 -16.00
C LEU A 102 -18.71 -22.63 -17.24
N CYS A 103 -18.23 -22.28 -18.44
CA CYS A 103 -18.80 -22.73 -19.71
C CYS A 103 -18.68 -24.25 -19.88
N THR A 104 -17.58 -24.85 -19.41
CA THR A 104 -17.37 -26.31 -19.44
C THR A 104 -18.09 -27.04 -18.31
N ARG A 105 -18.80 -26.33 -17.42
CA ARG A 105 -19.50 -26.87 -16.24
C ARG A 105 -18.59 -27.63 -15.26
N GLU A 106 -17.28 -27.43 -15.34
CA GLU A 106 -16.32 -27.97 -14.37
C GLU A 106 -16.54 -27.34 -12.98
N VAL A 107 -17.07 -26.11 -12.95
CA VAL A 107 -17.39 -25.39 -11.71
C VAL A 107 -18.82 -24.87 -11.77
N LYS A 108 -19.62 -25.19 -10.75
CA LYS A 108 -20.92 -24.54 -10.52
C LYS A 108 -20.72 -23.37 -9.55
N ILE A 109 -20.87 -22.14 -10.02
CA ILE A 109 -20.87 -20.98 -9.14
C ILE A 109 -22.26 -20.81 -8.53
N ASN A 110 -22.34 -20.92 -7.22
CA ASN A 110 -23.53 -20.53 -6.48
C ASN A 110 -23.43 -19.04 -6.10
N PHE A 111 -23.98 -18.17 -6.95
CA PHE A 111 -24.01 -16.72 -6.70
C PHE A 111 -24.62 -16.37 -5.34
N ARG A 112 -25.60 -17.15 -4.87
CA ARG A 112 -26.22 -16.94 -3.56
C ARG A 112 -25.20 -17.10 -2.43
N GLU A 113 -24.24 -18.01 -2.55
CA GLU A 113 -23.18 -18.18 -1.54
C GLU A 113 -22.14 -17.07 -1.57
N ILE A 114 -21.85 -16.51 -2.75
CA ILE A 114 -20.97 -15.35 -2.87
C ILE A 114 -21.57 -14.16 -2.12
N PHE A 115 -22.86 -13.88 -2.32
CA PHE A 115 -23.53 -12.75 -1.65
C PHE A 115 -23.97 -13.03 -0.21
N LYS A 116 -23.91 -14.26 0.31
CA LYS A 116 -24.09 -14.55 1.76
C LYS A 116 -23.02 -13.87 2.63
N LYS A 117 -21.87 -13.50 2.06
CA LYS A 117 -20.80 -12.82 2.79
C LYS A 117 -21.09 -11.31 2.81
N LYS A 118 -21.41 -10.75 3.99
CA LYS A 118 -21.69 -9.32 4.19
C LYS A 118 -20.66 -8.40 3.51
N ILE A 119 -19.39 -8.81 3.55
CA ILE A 119 -18.32 -8.05 2.90
C ILE A 119 -18.50 -7.94 1.40
N ASN A 120 -18.87 -9.02 0.71
CA ASN A 120 -19.04 -9.02 -0.73
C ASN A 120 -20.19 -8.08 -1.14
N ILE A 121 -21.26 -8.01 -0.33
CA ILE A 121 -22.36 -7.05 -0.56
C ILE A 121 -21.84 -5.62 -0.44
N ILE A 122 -21.19 -5.27 0.68
CA ILE A 122 -20.70 -3.90 0.92
C ILE A 122 -19.71 -3.48 -0.17
N SER A 123 -18.79 -4.37 -0.54
CA SER A 123 -17.83 -4.09 -1.59
C SER A 123 -18.45 -3.97 -2.97
N THR A 124 -19.52 -4.74 -3.26
CA THR A 124 -20.28 -4.60 -4.52
C THR A 124 -21.01 -3.25 -4.55
N LEU A 125 -21.65 -2.86 -3.45
CA LEU A 125 -22.30 -1.55 -3.32
C LEU A 125 -21.29 -0.41 -3.50
N PHE A 126 -20.10 -0.54 -2.91
CA PHE A 126 -19.02 0.41 -3.12
C PHE A 126 -18.64 0.50 -4.60
N MET A 127 -18.43 -0.63 -5.29
CA MET A 127 -18.11 -0.61 -6.73
C MET A 127 -19.23 -0.01 -7.59
N VAL A 128 -20.49 -0.33 -7.31
CA VAL A 128 -21.63 0.31 -7.99
C VAL A 128 -21.60 1.82 -7.78
N TYR A 129 -21.27 2.28 -6.57
CA TYR A 129 -21.11 3.69 -6.26
C TYR A 129 -19.92 4.32 -7.01
N VAL A 130 -18.78 3.62 -7.13
CA VAL A 130 -17.62 4.09 -7.92
C VAL A 130 -18.05 4.41 -9.35
N PHE A 131 -18.74 3.48 -10.02
CA PHE A 131 -19.22 3.69 -11.40
C PHE A 131 -20.33 4.74 -11.48
N GLY A 132 -21.27 4.75 -10.54
CA GLY A 132 -22.32 5.77 -10.45
C GLY A 132 -21.75 7.18 -10.28
N SER A 133 -20.63 7.32 -9.56
CA SER A 133 -19.97 8.60 -9.32
C SER A 133 -19.40 9.24 -10.60
N ILE A 134 -19.23 8.49 -11.69
CA ILE A 134 -18.84 9.05 -13.00
C ILE A 134 -19.88 10.06 -13.48
N ILE A 135 -21.16 9.93 -13.10
CA ILE A 135 -22.23 10.84 -13.51
C ILE A 135 -22.01 12.25 -12.94
N ILE A 136 -21.39 12.37 -11.76
CA ILE A 136 -21.20 13.65 -11.06
C ILE A 136 -19.81 14.29 -11.29
N THR A 137 -18.89 13.61 -11.99
CA THR A 137 -17.55 14.15 -12.27
C THR A 137 -17.54 15.17 -13.40
N ASP A 138 -16.66 16.18 -13.32
CA ASP A 138 -16.45 17.15 -14.41
C ASP A 138 -15.70 16.51 -15.59
N ASN A 139 -14.62 15.77 -15.33
CA ASN A 139 -13.85 15.10 -16.37
C ASN A 139 -14.20 13.61 -16.49
N LYS A 140 -15.14 13.29 -17.40
CA LYS A 140 -15.62 11.91 -17.63
C LYS A 140 -14.54 10.95 -18.10
N ILE A 141 -13.61 11.39 -18.95
CA ILE A 141 -12.55 10.53 -19.49
C ILE A 141 -11.58 10.13 -18.39
N PHE A 142 -11.17 11.09 -17.56
CA PHE A 142 -10.32 10.81 -16.40
C PHE A 142 -11.04 9.93 -15.38
N ALA A 143 -12.32 10.23 -15.10
CA ALA A 143 -13.15 9.42 -14.22
C ALA A 143 -13.25 7.95 -14.68
N LEU A 144 -13.46 7.72 -15.98
CA LEU A 144 -13.52 6.37 -16.54
C LEU A 144 -12.20 5.61 -16.37
N LYS A 145 -11.07 6.28 -16.60
CA LYS A 145 -9.73 5.68 -16.38
C LYS A 145 -9.55 5.30 -14.90
N GLN A 146 -9.92 6.17 -13.98
CA GLN A 146 -9.79 5.91 -12.54
C GLN A 146 -10.75 4.80 -12.07
N ALA A 147 -12.00 4.80 -12.55
CA ALA A 147 -12.96 3.73 -12.29
C ALA A 147 -12.46 2.37 -12.78
N PHE A 148 -11.79 2.33 -13.94
CA PHE A 148 -11.14 1.11 -14.43
C PHE A 148 -10.02 0.63 -13.49
N ILE A 149 -9.20 1.54 -12.95
CA ILE A 149 -8.18 1.16 -11.96
C ILE A 149 -8.84 0.57 -10.71
N TYR A 150 -9.90 1.18 -10.17
CA TYR A 150 -10.67 0.62 -9.06
C TYR A 150 -11.19 -0.79 -9.39
N LEU A 151 -11.75 -0.99 -10.58
CA LEU A 151 -12.25 -2.29 -11.01
C LEU A 151 -11.11 -3.33 -11.00
N VAL A 152 -9.95 -3.02 -11.56
CA VAL A 152 -8.82 -3.95 -11.61
C VAL A 152 -8.30 -4.28 -10.22
N MET A 153 -8.17 -3.28 -9.34
CA MET A 153 -7.73 -3.48 -7.95
C MET A 153 -8.73 -4.30 -7.15
N PHE A 154 -10.01 -4.08 -7.38
CA PHE A 154 -11.07 -4.83 -6.74
C PHE A 154 -11.14 -6.29 -7.24
N MET A 155 -10.92 -6.50 -8.54
CA MET A 155 -10.77 -7.84 -9.11
C MET A 155 -9.57 -8.57 -8.50
N LEU A 156 -8.42 -7.91 -8.39
CA LEU A 156 -7.24 -8.46 -7.72
C LEU A 156 -7.55 -8.86 -6.27
N PHE A 157 -8.25 -7.99 -5.53
CA PHE A 157 -8.71 -8.28 -4.18
C PHE A 157 -9.59 -9.53 -4.11
N ILE A 158 -10.61 -9.65 -4.98
CA ILE A 158 -11.50 -10.82 -5.02
C ILE A 158 -10.73 -12.10 -5.36
N ILE A 159 -9.86 -12.06 -6.38
CA ILE A 159 -9.05 -13.19 -6.80
C ILE A 159 -8.24 -13.74 -5.62
N ILE A 160 -7.55 -12.86 -4.88
CA ILE A 160 -6.75 -13.26 -3.72
C ILE A 160 -7.65 -13.81 -2.62
N VAL A 161 -8.78 -13.17 -2.29
CA VAL A 161 -9.68 -13.69 -1.26
C VAL A 161 -10.19 -15.10 -1.60
N ASN A 162 -10.50 -15.36 -2.87
CA ASN A 162 -11.04 -16.65 -3.33
C ASN A 162 -9.97 -17.76 -3.39
N GLU A 163 -8.79 -17.47 -3.95
CA GLU A 163 -7.71 -18.46 -4.08
C GLU A 163 -7.11 -18.88 -2.74
N ASN A 164 -7.34 -18.09 -1.70
CA ASN A 164 -6.82 -18.34 -0.36
C ASN A 164 -7.90 -18.84 0.63
N SER A 165 -8.90 -19.57 0.13
CA SER A 165 -10.00 -20.08 0.96
C SER A 165 -9.56 -21.14 1.98
N THR A 166 -8.46 -21.87 1.74
CA THR A 166 -7.91 -22.90 2.64
C THR A 166 -6.59 -22.50 3.28
N SER A 167 -6.23 -23.17 4.40
CA SER A 167 -4.98 -22.91 5.15
C SER A 167 -3.74 -23.13 4.30
N ASN A 168 -3.68 -24.23 3.55
CA ASN A 168 -2.53 -24.54 2.69
C ASN A 168 -2.36 -23.51 1.57
N GLN A 169 -3.45 -23.10 0.91
CA GLN A 169 -3.40 -22.06 -0.11
C GLN A 169 -2.90 -20.72 0.45
N ARG A 170 -3.36 -20.31 1.64
CA ARG A 170 -2.83 -19.10 2.31
C ARG A 170 -1.35 -19.19 2.60
N LYS A 171 -0.90 -20.33 3.13
CA LYS A 171 0.51 -20.57 3.42
C LYS A 171 1.37 -20.46 2.17
N ASP A 172 0.89 -21.01 1.05
CA ASP A 172 1.57 -20.89 -0.23
C ASP A 172 1.68 -19.42 -0.69
N THR A 173 0.59 -18.67 -0.62
CA THR A 173 0.59 -17.23 -0.98
C THR A 173 1.53 -16.43 -0.07
N PHE A 174 1.51 -16.66 1.25
CA PHE A 174 2.45 -16.02 2.17
C PHE A 174 3.91 -16.39 1.87
N ARG A 175 4.17 -17.61 1.40
CA ARG A 175 5.50 -18.05 0.99
C ARG A 175 5.97 -17.29 -0.25
N ILE A 176 5.10 -17.11 -1.24
CA ILE A 176 5.38 -16.31 -2.44
C ILE A 176 5.67 -14.86 -2.07
N ILE A 177 4.80 -14.23 -1.27
CA ILE A 177 5.01 -12.86 -0.77
C ILE A 177 6.33 -12.76 -0.02
N SER A 178 6.70 -13.77 0.77
CA SER A 178 7.99 -13.80 1.48
C SER A 178 9.18 -13.85 0.51
N TYR A 179 9.12 -14.64 -0.56
CA TYR A 179 10.18 -14.68 -1.59
C TYR A 179 10.35 -13.34 -2.29
N ILE A 180 9.24 -12.72 -2.67
CA ILE A 180 9.24 -11.39 -3.30
C ILE A 180 9.81 -10.35 -2.31
N SER A 181 9.42 -10.41 -1.03
CA SER A 181 9.90 -9.50 0.01
C SER A 181 11.41 -9.57 0.19
N VAL A 182 11.99 -10.79 0.24
CA VAL A 182 13.45 -10.97 0.32
C VAL A 182 14.13 -10.31 -0.87
N GLY A 183 13.59 -10.51 -2.08
CA GLY A 183 14.11 -9.89 -3.29
C GLY A 183 14.04 -8.35 -3.29
N ILE A 184 12.92 -7.78 -2.84
CA ILE A 184 12.73 -6.32 -2.71
C ILE A 184 13.74 -5.72 -1.72
N ILE A 185 13.93 -6.35 -0.57
CA ILE A 185 14.89 -5.89 0.44
C ILE A 185 16.34 -6.04 -0.06
N PHE A 186 16.64 -7.12 -0.78
CA PHE A 186 17.94 -7.33 -1.39
C PHE A 186 18.28 -6.23 -2.41
N LEU A 187 17.37 -5.95 -3.37
CA LEU A 187 17.60 -4.91 -4.37
C LEU A 187 17.70 -3.51 -3.76
N GLY A 188 16.86 -3.20 -2.77
CA GLY A 188 16.97 -1.94 -2.03
C GLY A 188 18.32 -1.79 -1.34
N SER A 189 18.78 -2.85 -0.68
CA SER A 189 20.10 -2.89 -0.04
C SER A 189 21.23 -2.75 -1.05
N PHE A 190 21.13 -3.46 -2.18
CA PHE A 190 22.11 -3.36 -3.27
C PHE A 190 22.25 -1.91 -3.74
N LYS A 191 21.13 -1.20 -3.95
CA LYS A 191 21.15 0.22 -4.31
C LYS A 191 21.79 1.10 -3.24
N ILE A 192 21.46 0.86 -1.97
CA ILE A 192 22.04 1.63 -0.86
C ILE A 192 23.56 1.54 -0.88
N PHE A 193 24.11 0.34 -1.13
CA PHE A 193 25.56 0.11 -1.12
C PHE A 193 26.26 0.57 -2.40
N THR A 194 25.69 0.30 -3.57
CA THR A 194 26.36 0.57 -4.86
C THR A 194 26.01 1.91 -5.49
N ALA A 195 24.93 2.56 -5.04
CA ALA A 195 24.35 3.74 -5.69
C ALA A 195 23.97 3.52 -7.18
N MET A 196 23.88 2.26 -7.63
CA MET A 196 23.49 1.96 -9.00
C MET A 196 22.01 2.31 -9.25
N PRO A 197 21.67 2.83 -10.43
CA PRO A 197 20.28 3.10 -10.80
C PRO A 197 19.56 1.77 -11.06
N ILE A 198 18.83 1.30 -10.05
CA ILE A 198 17.94 0.13 -10.16
C ILE A 198 16.50 0.54 -10.52
N GLU A 199 16.20 1.83 -10.37
CA GLU A 199 14.83 2.33 -10.54
C GLU A 199 14.50 2.46 -12.01
N PRO A 200 13.31 2.00 -12.42
CA PRO A 200 12.97 2.06 -13.81
C PRO A 200 12.25 3.36 -14.23
N ARG A 201 11.55 4.00 -13.28
CA ARG A 201 10.92 5.31 -13.35
C ARG A 201 10.71 5.79 -11.92
N SER A 202 11.23 6.97 -11.62
CA SER A 202 11.05 7.58 -10.32
C SER A 202 10.74 9.05 -10.44
N ILE A 203 10.27 9.62 -9.34
CA ILE A 203 10.10 11.08 -9.24
C ILE A 203 11.41 11.82 -9.59
N TYR A 204 12.59 11.22 -9.35
CA TYR A 204 13.86 11.84 -9.66
C TYR A 204 14.15 11.86 -11.17
N THR A 205 13.78 10.80 -11.89
CA THR A 205 13.95 10.72 -13.35
C THR A 205 12.91 11.56 -14.08
N ASP A 206 11.67 11.61 -13.60
CA ASP A 206 10.58 12.35 -14.28
C ASP A 206 10.75 13.87 -14.17
N TYR A 207 11.33 14.37 -13.07
CA TYR A 207 11.55 15.81 -12.86
C TYR A 207 12.95 16.30 -13.29
N ASN A 208 13.74 15.46 -13.97
CA ASN A 208 15.12 15.78 -14.41
C ASN A 208 15.95 16.43 -13.28
N ILE A 209 15.86 15.90 -12.05
CA ILE A 209 16.55 16.49 -10.90
C ILE A 209 18.06 16.27 -11.08
N ILE A 210 18.79 17.34 -11.39
CA ILE A 210 20.26 17.32 -11.47
C ILE A 210 20.79 17.20 -10.05
N ILE A 211 21.22 16.00 -9.68
CA ILE A 211 21.80 15.74 -8.36
C ILE A 211 23.22 16.32 -8.33
N SER A 212 23.37 17.48 -7.67
CA SER A 212 24.67 18.08 -7.36
C SER A 212 25.51 17.17 -6.45
N GLU A 213 26.83 17.40 -6.38
CA GLU A 213 27.71 16.67 -5.46
C GLU A 213 27.27 16.79 -3.99
N SER A 214 26.76 17.96 -3.59
CA SER A 214 26.18 18.21 -2.26
C SER A 214 24.94 17.35 -1.94
N GLN A 215 24.35 16.71 -2.95
CA GLN A 215 23.17 15.85 -2.84
C GLN A 215 23.46 14.39 -3.21
N ALA A 216 24.74 13.99 -3.28
CA ALA A 216 25.15 12.64 -3.69
C ALA A 216 24.45 11.50 -2.92
N TYR A 217 24.04 11.74 -1.67
CA TYR A 217 23.27 10.77 -0.87
C TYR A 217 21.93 10.38 -1.51
N MET A 218 21.31 11.26 -2.32
CA MET A 218 20.04 10.98 -2.99
C MET A 218 20.13 9.80 -3.97
N LYS A 219 21.31 9.56 -4.56
CA LYS A 219 21.55 8.41 -5.47
C LYS A 219 21.37 7.06 -4.76
N ARG A 220 21.49 7.03 -3.43
CA ARG A 220 21.39 5.82 -2.60
C ARG A 220 19.99 5.61 -2.00
N ILE A 221 19.05 6.53 -2.21
CA ILE A 221 17.67 6.40 -1.69
C ILE A 221 16.94 5.31 -2.48
N PRO A 222 16.56 4.17 -1.88
CA PRO A 222 15.94 3.08 -2.62
C PRO A 222 14.47 3.34 -2.94
N THR A 223 14.05 2.84 -4.10
CA THR A 223 12.65 2.78 -4.55
C THR A 223 12.33 1.45 -5.23
N VAL A 224 13.35 0.73 -5.72
CA VAL A 224 13.27 -0.61 -6.34
C VAL A 224 12.29 -0.59 -7.53
N PHE A 225 11.05 -1.06 -7.35
CA PHE A 225 10.03 -1.11 -8.40
C PHE A 225 9.02 0.04 -8.34
N PHE A 226 9.10 0.88 -7.31
CA PHE A 226 8.07 1.86 -6.98
C PHE A 226 8.45 3.26 -7.45
N TYR A 227 7.43 4.07 -7.70
CA TYR A 227 7.61 5.40 -8.29
C TYR A 227 8.29 6.41 -7.35
N ASN A 228 8.04 6.27 -6.05
CA ASN A 228 8.50 7.20 -5.03
C ASN A 228 9.07 6.43 -3.81
N PRO A 229 10.11 6.97 -3.14
CA PRO A 229 10.57 6.45 -1.84
C PRO A 229 9.48 6.20 -0.80
N ASN A 230 8.39 6.98 -0.77
CA ASN A 230 7.27 6.75 0.15
C ASN A 230 6.49 5.47 -0.16
N ASP A 231 6.30 5.14 -1.44
CA ASP A 231 5.62 3.91 -1.86
C ASP A 231 6.48 2.70 -1.48
N TYR A 232 7.80 2.79 -1.71
CA TYR A 232 8.75 1.78 -1.27
C TYR A 232 8.78 1.64 0.25
N ALA A 233 8.81 2.75 1.00
CA ALA A 233 8.75 2.75 2.45
C ALA A 233 7.50 2.03 2.97
N MET A 234 6.34 2.25 2.36
CA MET A 234 5.11 1.53 2.71
C MET A 234 5.28 0.01 2.56
N VAL A 235 5.85 -0.45 1.44
CA VAL A 235 6.13 -1.88 1.23
C VAL A 235 7.10 -2.42 2.28
N VAL A 236 8.18 -1.68 2.56
CA VAL A 236 9.17 -2.06 3.58
C VAL A 236 8.53 -2.16 4.96
N VAL A 237 7.63 -1.26 5.34
CA VAL A 237 6.90 -1.35 6.63
C VAL A 237 5.96 -2.57 6.66
N LEU A 238 5.27 -2.89 5.56
CA LEU A 238 4.47 -4.12 5.47
C LEU A 238 5.35 -5.37 5.61
N ILE A 239 6.55 -5.37 5.01
CA ILE A 239 7.54 -6.45 5.14
C ILE A 239 8.03 -6.57 6.61
N LEU A 240 8.37 -5.46 7.25
CA LEU A 240 8.78 -5.40 8.65
C LEU A 240 7.68 -5.98 9.56
N LEU A 241 6.45 -5.52 9.41
CA LEU A 241 5.34 -5.94 10.27
C LEU A 241 4.85 -7.37 9.97
N GLY A 242 4.95 -7.82 8.71
CA GLY A 242 4.77 -9.23 8.36
C GLY A 242 5.81 -10.13 9.02
N SER A 243 7.10 -9.75 8.98
CA SER A 243 8.18 -10.43 9.69
C SER A 243 7.97 -10.42 11.20
N LEU A 244 7.55 -9.28 11.76
CA LEU A 244 7.22 -9.15 13.18
C LEU A 244 6.08 -10.09 13.58
N GLY A 245 5.02 -10.19 12.78
CA GLY A 245 3.93 -11.16 13.00
C GLY A 245 4.44 -12.60 13.09
N LYS A 246 5.41 -12.98 12.25
CA LYS A 246 6.07 -14.29 12.34
C LYS A 246 6.93 -14.44 13.58
N ILE A 247 7.73 -13.43 13.92
CA ILE A 247 8.60 -13.42 15.11
C ILE A 247 7.76 -13.58 16.38
N ILE A 248 6.65 -12.85 16.48
CA ILE A 248 5.71 -12.92 17.60
C ILE A 248 5.06 -14.30 17.68
N GLY A 249 4.66 -14.88 16.54
CA GLY A 249 3.99 -16.18 16.49
C GLY A 249 4.90 -17.37 16.83
N ASN A 250 6.14 -17.37 16.35
CA ASN A 250 7.10 -18.47 16.55
C ASN A 250 8.01 -18.29 17.78
N GLY A 251 8.05 -17.08 18.32
CA GLY A 251 9.05 -16.67 19.31
C GLY A 251 10.40 -16.29 18.67
N ILE A 252 11.17 -15.46 19.38
CA ILE A 252 12.44 -14.89 18.91
C ILE A 252 13.47 -15.98 18.59
N LYS A 253 13.61 -17.00 19.45
CA LYS A 253 14.61 -18.09 19.28
C LYS A 253 14.45 -18.84 17.96
N ASN A 254 13.22 -19.03 17.51
CA ASN A 254 12.87 -19.81 16.31
C ASN A 254 12.74 -18.95 15.05
N SER A 255 12.99 -17.64 15.13
CA SER A 255 12.69 -16.69 14.06
C SER A 255 13.92 -15.94 13.52
N ARG A 256 15.12 -16.52 13.64
CA ARG A 256 16.39 -15.87 13.28
C ARG A 256 16.40 -15.28 11.87
N GLY A 257 15.91 -16.02 10.87
CA GLY A 257 15.82 -15.54 9.49
C GLY A 257 14.89 -14.33 9.32
N TYR A 258 13.76 -14.30 10.05
CA TYR A 258 12.84 -13.16 10.02
C TYR A 258 13.37 -11.96 10.80
N ILE A 259 14.16 -12.18 11.86
CA ILE A 259 14.85 -11.10 12.58
C ILE A 259 15.90 -10.46 11.67
N LEU A 260 16.70 -11.26 10.95
CA LEU A 260 17.67 -10.74 9.98
C LEU A 260 16.98 -9.94 8.88
N MET A 261 15.91 -10.49 8.29
CA MET A 261 15.09 -9.80 7.29
C MET A 261 14.49 -8.51 7.84
N TYR A 262 14.03 -8.50 9.11
CA TYR A 262 13.52 -7.32 9.79
C TYR A 262 14.61 -6.25 9.92
N ILE A 263 15.81 -6.60 10.38
CA ILE A 263 16.92 -5.66 10.55
C ILE A 263 17.32 -5.05 9.19
N ILE A 264 17.49 -5.86 8.15
CA ILE A 264 17.87 -5.36 6.82
C ILE A 264 16.74 -4.47 6.24
N ALA A 265 15.48 -4.87 6.40
CA ALA A 265 14.34 -4.05 5.99
C ALA A 265 14.29 -2.71 6.74
N GLN A 266 14.67 -2.70 8.02
CA GLN A 266 14.74 -1.47 8.80
C GLN A 266 15.80 -0.51 8.25
N LEU A 267 16.98 -1.02 7.87
CA LEU A 267 18.00 -0.22 7.20
C LEU A 267 17.44 0.40 5.91
N ASN A 268 16.73 -0.39 5.10
CA ASN A 268 16.08 0.11 3.89
C ASN A 268 15.10 1.25 4.21
N LEU A 269 14.30 1.11 5.28
CA LEU A 269 13.37 2.15 5.71
C LEU A 269 14.07 3.47 6.09
N ILE A 270 15.24 3.42 6.76
CA ILE A 270 16.02 4.63 7.10
C ILE A 270 16.40 5.37 5.81
N TYR A 271 16.94 4.64 4.85
CA TYR A 271 17.45 5.20 3.60
C TYR A 271 16.35 5.71 2.67
N THR A 272 15.08 5.32 2.86
CA THR A 272 13.95 5.91 2.11
C THR A 272 13.71 7.39 2.45
N CYS A 273 14.20 7.87 3.60
CA CYS A 273 13.89 9.19 4.16
C CYS A 273 12.37 9.43 4.39
N SER A 274 11.55 8.38 4.45
CA SER A 274 10.10 8.51 4.57
C SER A 274 9.67 8.68 6.04
N ARG A 275 9.26 9.91 6.40
CA ARG A 275 8.74 10.23 7.75
C ARG A 275 7.50 9.42 8.10
N THR A 276 6.57 9.32 7.16
CA THR A 276 5.30 8.58 7.33
C THR A 276 5.54 7.08 7.47
N GLY A 277 6.52 6.52 6.76
CA GLY A 277 6.95 5.13 6.95
C GLY A 277 7.47 4.86 8.37
N TRP A 278 8.34 5.73 8.89
CA TRP A 278 8.87 5.62 10.26
C TRP A 278 7.81 5.75 11.34
N ILE A 279 6.98 6.79 11.26
CA ILE A 279 5.87 7.01 12.19
C ILE A 279 4.91 5.83 12.11
N GLY A 280 4.58 5.36 10.90
CA GLY A 280 3.71 4.22 10.67
C GLY A 280 4.23 2.94 11.31
N LEU A 281 5.54 2.64 11.19
CA LEU A 281 6.17 1.50 11.85
C LEU A 281 6.04 1.59 13.38
N VAL A 282 6.47 2.71 13.97
CA VAL A 282 6.48 2.91 15.42
C VAL A 282 5.08 2.82 16.01
N VAL A 283 4.12 3.54 15.43
CA VAL A 283 2.70 3.51 15.84
C VAL A 283 2.14 2.09 15.74
N SER A 284 2.48 1.35 14.68
CA SER A 284 2.00 -0.02 14.48
C SER A 284 2.55 -1.00 15.51
N ILE A 285 3.83 -0.90 15.87
CA ILE A 285 4.44 -1.75 16.91
C ILE A 285 3.81 -1.46 18.28
N ILE A 286 3.57 -0.18 18.61
CA ILE A 286 2.90 0.22 19.85
C ILE A 286 1.47 -0.31 19.87
N ALA A 287 0.70 -0.13 18.79
CA ALA A 287 -0.66 -0.64 18.67
C ALA A 287 -0.73 -2.18 18.78
N LEU A 288 0.25 -2.89 18.20
CA LEU A 288 0.40 -4.34 18.39
C LEU A 288 0.68 -4.72 19.85
N GLY A 289 1.57 -3.98 20.52
CA GLY A 289 1.84 -4.15 21.95
C GLY A 289 0.57 -4.01 22.79
N ILE A 290 -0.19 -2.92 22.58
CA ILE A 290 -1.47 -2.66 23.24
C ILE A 290 -2.46 -3.80 22.96
N TYR A 291 -2.55 -4.25 21.71
CA TYR A 291 -3.41 -5.37 21.34
C TYR A 291 -3.09 -6.64 22.13
N PHE A 292 -1.81 -7.00 22.29
CA PHE A 292 -1.42 -8.20 23.05
C PHE A 292 -1.54 -8.03 24.57
N ILE A 293 -1.43 -6.80 25.10
CA ILE A 293 -1.77 -6.48 26.49
C ILE A 293 -3.26 -6.77 26.73
N VAL A 294 -4.14 -6.21 25.90
CA VAL A 294 -5.60 -6.40 26.01
C VAL A 294 -5.99 -7.88 25.90
N LYS A 295 -5.23 -8.65 25.11
CA LYS A 295 -5.43 -10.10 24.97
C LYS A 295 -4.75 -10.95 26.03
N VAL A 296 -4.10 -10.33 27.01
CA VAL A 296 -3.42 -10.98 28.13
C VAL A 296 -2.37 -12.01 27.65
N ASN A 297 -1.73 -11.74 26.51
CA ASN A 297 -0.70 -12.61 25.94
C ASN A 297 0.70 -12.06 26.24
N LYS A 298 1.21 -12.37 27.43
CA LYS A 298 2.48 -11.85 27.95
C LYS A 298 3.68 -12.18 27.05
N ASP A 299 3.73 -13.39 26.47
CA ASP A 299 4.84 -13.80 25.60
C ASP A 299 4.88 -12.99 24.30
N MET A 300 3.73 -12.80 23.65
CA MET A 300 3.64 -12.02 22.42
C MET A 300 3.90 -10.54 22.67
N PHE A 301 3.41 -10.00 23.79
CA PHE A 301 3.72 -8.64 24.22
C PHE A 301 5.23 -8.45 24.47
N ARG A 302 5.88 -9.37 25.19
CA ARG A 302 7.34 -9.34 25.40
C ARG A 302 8.10 -9.30 24.07
N ASN A 303 7.69 -10.12 23.09
CA ASN A 303 8.33 -10.12 21.77
C ASN A 303 8.15 -8.77 21.05
N CYS A 304 6.98 -8.11 21.19
CA CYS A 304 6.78 -6.75 20.65
C CYS A 304 7.72 -5.74 21.29
N VAL A 305 7.85 -5.76 22.61
CA VAL A 305 8.75 -4.85 23.35
C VAL A 305 10.20 -5.04 22.92
N ILE A 306 10.67 -6.29 22.81
CA ILE A 306 12.04 -6.57 22.36
C ILE A 306 12.26 -6.02 20.95
N MET A 307 11.34 -6.27 20.02
CA MET A 307 11.46 -5.78 18.65
C MET A 307 11.33 -4.25 18.56
N PHE A 308 10.52 -3.62 19.41
CA PHE A 308 10.46 -2.17 19.55
C PHE A 308 11.82 -1.60 20.00
N THR A 309 12.42 -2.19 21.02
CA THR A 309 13.75 -1.80 21.50
C THR A 309 14.80 -1.95 20.41
N ILE A 310 14.84 -3.09 19.70
CA ILE A 310 15.74 -3.29 18.56
C ILE A 310 15.52 -2.21 17.50
N THR A 311 14.26 -1.90 17.18
CA THR A 311 13.91 -0.87 16.20
C THR A 311 14.48 0.49 16.64
N MET A 312 14.23 0.92 17.88
CA MET A 312 14.71 2.21 18.37
C MET A 312 16.24 2.24 18.48
N SER A 313 16.87 1.17 18.96
CA SER A 313 18.33 1.07 19.08
C SER A 313 19.04 1.18 17.73
N ILE A 314 18.54 0.51 16.68
CA ILE A 314 19.12 0.63 15.33
C ILE A 314 18.91 2.05 14.79
N PHE A 315 17.72 2.61 14.95
CA PHE A 315 17.41 3.96 14.45
C PHE A 315 18.29 5.03 15.13
N ILE A 316 18.39 4.99 16.46
CA ILE A 316 19.20 5.93 17.25
C ILE A 316 20.69 5.67 17.00
N GLY A 317 21.13 4.42 17.06
CA GLY A 317 22.53 4.05 16.85
C GLY A 317 23.06 4.51 15.49
N LEU A 318 22.28 4.29 14.42
CA LEU A 318 22.68 4.75 13.09
C LEU A 318 22.70 6.27 12.98
N SER A 319 21.86 7.00 13.73
CA SER A 319 21.80 8.46 13.70
C SER A 319 23.08 9.15 14.18
N TYR A 320 23.98 8.44 14.87
CA TYR A 320 25.27 8.99 15.31
C TYR A 320 26.36 8.93 14.23
N PHE A 321 26.18 8.12 13.17
CA PHE A 321 27.18 8.02 12.11
C PHE A 321 27.07 9.19 11.12
N GLN A 322 28.19 9.81 10.78
CA GLN A 322 28.21 10.97 9.89
C GLN A 322 27.62 10.66 8.50
N PHE A 323 27.86 9.48 7.94
CA PHE A 323 27.35 9.08 6.62
C PHE A 323 25.83 8.95 6.57
N SER A 324 25.17 8.75 7.72
CA SER A 324 23.72 8.54 7.78
C SER A 324 22.95 9.83 8.02
N GLN A 325 23.60 10.89 8.54
CA GLN A 325 22.98 12.18 8.88
C GLN A 325 22.04 12.75 7.81
N PRO A 326 22.35 12.71 6.50
CA PRO A 326 21.45 13.24 5.48
C PRO A 326 20.06 12.58 5.46
N TYR A 327 19.98 11.29 5.82
CA TYR A 327 18.73 10.52 5.84
C TYR A 327 17.86 10.85 7.07
N TYR A 328 18.47 11.40 8.12
CA TYR A 328 17.76 11.88 9.32
C TYR A 328 17.36 13.35 9.23
N GLY A 329 17.92 14.12 8.30
CA GLY A 329 17.68 15.57 8.18
C GLY A 329 16.19 15.94 8.11
N LYS A 330 15.40 15.22 7.30
CA LYS A 330 13.94 15.42 7.22
C LYS A 330 13.24 15.14 8.56
N ILE A 331 13.71 14.16 9.31
CA ILE A 331 13.13 13.78 10.61
C ILE A 331 13.50 14.83 11.67
N LYS A 332 14.76 15.28 11.70
CA LYS A 332 15.26 16.34 12.59
C LYS A 332 14.50 17.66 12.40
N ASN A 333 14.29 18.08 11.15
CA ASN A 333 13.51 19.28 10.85
C ASN A 333 12.06 19.17 11.34
N THR A 334 11.47 17.97 11.30
CA THR A 334 10.11 17.74 11.80
C THR A 334 10.04 17.86 13.32
N CYS A 335 11.01 17.33 14.06
CA CYS A 335 11.05 17.50 15.52
C CYS A 335 11.23 18.98 15.91
N ASN A 336 11.99 19.74 15.12
CA ASN A 336 12.15 21.18 15.33
C ASN A 336 10.86 21.96 14.99
N GLU A 337 10.20 21.64 13.88
CA GLU A 337 8.90 22.23 13.50
C GLU A 337 7.79 21.88 14.52
N ILE A 338 7.74 20.62 14.98
CA ILE A 338 6.79 20.16 16.02
C ILE A 338 7.09 20.84 17.36
N SER A 339 8.36 20.94 17.78
CA SER A 339 8.71 21.64 19.03
C SER A 339 8.48 23.15 18.96
N MET A 340 8.61 23.77 17.79
CA MET A 340 8.22 25.16 17.56
C MET A 340 6.70 25.37 17.55
N SER A 341 5.92 24.37 17.13
CA SER A 341 4.44 24.41 17.15
C SER A 341 3.82 23.94 18.48
N ILE A 342 4.58 23.22 19.33
CA ILE A 342 4.19 22.82 20.69
C ILE A 342 4.69 23.81 21.75
N LYS A 343 5.65 24.70 21.44
CA LYS A 343 5.81 25.90 22.26
C LYS A 343 4.46 26.61 22.25
N PRO A 344 3.87 26.92 23.41
CA PRO A 344 2.71 27.80 23.44
C PRO A 344 3.21 29.10 22.80
N ARG A 345 2.83 29.30 21.53
CA ARG A 345 2.89 30.60 20.87
C ARG A 345 2.30 31.54 21.90
N GLU A 346 3.09 32.47 22.40
CA GLU A 346 2.72 33.34 23.51
C GLU A 346 1.28 33.84 23.33
N ILE A 347 0.35 33.19 24.05
CA ILE A 347 -1.04 33.63 24.21
C ILE A 347 -1.10 34.84 25.15
N TYR A 348 0.06 35.32 25.63
CA TYR A 348 0.25 36.62 26.24
C TYR A 348 0.86 37.55 25.19
N LEU A 349 0.08 38.12 24.28
CA LEU A 349 -0.17 39.57 24.25
C LEU A 349 -1.33 39.97 23.31
N VAL A 350 -2.12 39.01 22.81
CA VAL A 350 -3.21 39.32 21.84
C VAL A 350 -4.53 39.66 22.54
N SER A 351 -4.73 39.28 23.82
CA SER A 351 -6.00 39.55 24.53
C SER A 351 -6.18 41.00 25.01
N LEU A 352 -5.18 41.88 24.85
CA LEU A 352 -5.30 43.31 25.16
C LEU A 352 -5.52 44.20 23.93
N ASN A 353 -5.26 43.69 22.72
CA ASN A 353 -5.45 44.43 21.45
C ASN A 353 -6.74 44.07 20.71
N ASP A 354 -7.51 43.08 21.17
CA ASP A 354 -8.79 42.68 20.57
C ASP A 354 -9.90 43.75 20.65
N LYS A 355 -9.70 44.82 21.43
CA LYS A 355 -10.56 46.01 21.41
C LYS A 355 -10.10 47.09 20.42
N ILE A 356 -8.85 47.08 19.97
CA ILE A 356 -8.30 48.08 19.02
C ILE A 356 -8.38 47.57 17.57
N TYR A 357 -8.39 46.25 17.35
CA TYR A 357 -8.53 45.66 16.00
C TYR A 357 -9.98 45.50 15.50
N ARG A 358 -10.99 45.94 16.26
CA ARG A 358 -12.40 45.93 15.81
C ARG A 358 -12.82 47.18 15.02
N SER A 359 -11.92 48.11 14.76
CA SER A 359 -12.24 49.40 14.12
C SER A 359 -11.48 49.69 12.82
N LEU A 360 -11.16 48.66 12.03
CA LEU A 360 -10.66 48.86 10.66
C LEU A 360 -11.52 48.06 9.65
N PRO A 361 -12.09 48.73 8.62
CA PRO A 361 -12.92 48.08 7.62
C PRO A 361 -12.06 47.36 6.57
N ASN A 362 -12.37 46.09 6.33
CA ASN A 362 -12.09 45.29 5.12
C ASN A 362 -10.68 45.37 4.51
N GLN A 363 -9.73 44.55 5.01
CA GLN A 363 -8.73 43.87 4.17
C GLN A 363 -8.46 42.45 4.72
N ASN A 364 -8.82 41.44 3.90
CA ASN A 364 -8.51 40.00 3.92
C ASN A 364 -7.95 39.38 5.22
N LYS A 365 -8.85 38.86 6.06
CA LYS A 365 -8.46 37.85 7.08
C LYS A 365 -8.28 36.51 6.37
N GLY A 366 -7.07 35.94 6.38
CA GLY A 366 -6.83 34.57 5.93
C GLY A 366 -7.76 33.59 6.66
N GLU A 367 -8.31 32.59 5.95
CA GLU A 367 -9.04 31.50 6.61
C GLU A 367 -8.04 30.67 7.41
N TYR A 368 -8.29 30.43 8.70
CA TYR A 368 -7.42 29.58 9.54
C TYR A 368 -8.04 28.19 9.75
N PHE A 369 -7.21 27.14 9.66
CA PHE A 369 -7.61 25.76 9.92
C PHE A 369 -6.56 25.06 10.79
N PHE A 370 -6.97 24.48 11.93
CA PHE A 370 -6.06 23.93 12.95
C PHE A 370 -4.94 24.89 13.41
N GLY A 371 -5.19 26.20 13.39
CA GLY A 371 -4.19 27.22 13.77
C GLY A 371 -3.18 27.58 12.67
N PHE A 372 -3.34 27.03 11.46
CA PHE A 372 -2.56 27.37 10.27
C PHE A 372 -3.37 28.25 9.33
N GLU A 373 -2.74 29.26 8.73
CA GLU A 373 -3.35 30.13 7.73
C GLU A 373 -3.45 29.41 6.39
N ILE A 374 -4.64 29.21 5.82
CA ILE A 374 -4.78 28.43 4.59
C ILE A 374 -4.10 29.13 3.40
N GLY A 375 -3.33 28.37 2.63
CA GLY A 375 -2.70 28.83 1.38
C GLY A 375 -1.26 29.32 1.50
N GLU A 376 -0.55 29.05 2.59
CA GLU A 376 0.87 29.41 2.70
C GLU A 376 1.81 28.38 2.05
N GLU A 377 3.01 28.84 1.68
CA GLU A 377 3.97 28.05 0.91
C GLU A 377 4.64 26.90 1.69
N ASN A 378 4.60 26.93 3.02
CA ASN A 378 5.31 25.95 3.83
C ASN A 378 4.74 24.53 3.67
N SER A 379 5.59 23.50 3.77
CA SER A 379 5.21 22.12 3.40
C SER A 379 4.08 21.53 4.24
N VAL A 380 3.99 21.92 5.52
CA VAL A 380 2.92 21.48 6.42
C VAL A 380 1.60 22.17 6.05
N ASN A 381 1.66 23.47 5.78
CA ASN A 381 0.53 24.29 5.38
C ASN A 381 -0.06 23.84 4.05
N LYS A 382 0.76 23.55 3.04
CA LYS A 382 0.30 22.95 1.78
C LYS A 382 -0.53 21.69 2.02
N ARG A 383 -0.09 20.80 2.93
CA ARG A 383 -0.83 19.57 3.27
C ARG A 383 -2.12 19.83 4.04
N ILE A 384 -2.11 20.79 4.95
CA ILE A 384 -3.29 21.19 5.72
C ILE A 384 -4.33 21.86 4.79
N THR A 385 -3.87 22.73 3.89
CA THR A 385 -4.67 23.37 2.84
C THR A 385 -5.34 22.33 1.94
N LEU A 386 -4.61 21.32 1.47
CA LEU A 386 -5.21 20.21 0.71
C LEU A 386 -6.36 19.52 1.45
N VAL A 387 -6.17 19.21 2.74
CA VAL A 387 -7.20 18.57 3.56
C VAL A 387 -8.38 19.52 3.77
N TYR A 388 -8.10 20.79 4.03
CA TYR A 388 -9.11 21.82 4.19
C TYR A 388 -9.97 21.98 2.93
N ASP A 389 -9.35 22.06 1.74
CA ASP A 389 -10.07 22.23 0.48
C ASP A 389 -11.00 21.05 0.20
N VAL A 390 -10.54 19.82 0.47
CA VAL A 390 -11.40 18.63 0.35
C VAL A 390 -12.59 18.71 1.30
N LEU A 391 -12.37 19.05 2.58
CA LEU A 391 -13.45 19.15 3.56
C LEU A 391 -14.42 20.29 3.20
N LYS A 392 -13.90 21.48 2.88
CA LYS A 392 -14.69 22.64 2.46
C LYS A 392 -15.54 22.30 1.23
N GLY A 393 -14.93 21.73 0.20
CA GLY A 393 -15.62 21.38 -1.04
C GLY A 393 -16.70 20.32 -0.83
N ILE A 394 -16.46 19.27 -0.03
CA ILE A 394 -17.49 18.25 0.23
C ILE A 394 -18.62 18.80 1.09
N PHE A 395 -18.30 19.44 2.21
CA PHE A 395 -19.30 19.80 3.21
C PHE A 395 -20.05 21.08 2.85
N LYS A 396 -19.41 22.07 2.24
CA LYS A 396 -20.04 23.35 1.89
C LYS A 396 -20.55 23.37 0.45
N GLU A 397 -19.80 22.85 -0.51
CA GLU A 397 -20.11 23.03 -1.93
C GLU A 397 -20.90 21.86 -2.51
N LYS A 398 -20.44 20.63 -2.29
CA LYS A 398 -21.03 19.40 -2.83
C LYS A 398 -22.06 18.76 -1.91
N ARG A 399 -22.39 19.38 -0.77
CA ARG A 399 -23.44 18.92 0.18
C ARG A 399 -23.30 17.42 0.52
N TYR A 400 -22.13 17.03 1.02
CA TYR A 400 -21.75 15.66 1.38
C TYR A 400 -21.53 14.68 0.22
N LEU A 401 -21.80 15.07 -1.04
CA LEU A 401 -21.38 14.33 -2.22
C LEU A 401 -19.89 14.54 -2.49
N GLY A 402 -19.26 13.58 -3.16
CA GLY A 402 -17.89 13.71 -3.63
C GLY A 402 -17.79 14.49 -4.94
N PHE A 403 -16.56 14.77 -5.36
CA PHE A 403 -16.25 15.30 -6.69
C PHE A 403 -16.40 14.25 -7.80
N GLY A 404 -16.63 12.99 -7.41
CA GLY A 404 -16.70 11.81 -8.26
C GLY A 404 -15.33 11.19 -8.51
N VAL A 405 -15.31 9.92 -8.95
CA VAL A 405 -14.11 9.09 -9.03
C VAL A 405 -12.92 9.80 -9.71
N GLY A 406 -11.80 9.92 -8.98
CA GLY A 406 -10.56 10.55 -9.42
C GLY A 406 -10.56 12.08 -9.48
N ASN A 407 -11.67 12.77 -9.26
CA ASN A 407 -11.76 14.21 -9.54
C ASN A 407 -11.31 15.09 -8.36
N THR A 408 -10.93 14.51 -7.21
CA THR A 408 -10.40 15.28 -6.08
C THR A 408 -9.20 16.17 -6.45
N SER A 409 -8.23 15.64 -7.21
CA SER A 409 -7.06 16.42 -7.62
C SER A 409 -7.39 17.53 -8.61
N GLN A 410 -8.41 17.32 -9.45
CA GLN A 410 -8.88 18.35 -10.39
C GLN A 410 -9.57 19.49 -9.66
N TYR A 411 -10.40 19.17 -8.66
CA TYR A 411 -11.01 20.17 -7.79
C TYR A 411 -9.94 21.00 -7.05
N ILE A 412 -8.92 20.35 -6.48
CA ILE A 412 -7.83 21.06 -5.79
C ILE A 412 -7.04 21.95 -6.77
N MET A 413 -6.80 21.48 -7.99
CA MET A 413 -6.14 22.27 -9.03
C MET A 413 -6.91 23.56 -9.35
N GLN A 414 -8.25 23.54 -9.28
CA GLN A 414 -9.09 24.73 -9.48
C GLN A 414 -8.97 25.75 -8.33
N GLN A 415 -8.65 25.31 -7.10
CA GLN A 415 -8.46 26.22 -5.96
C GLN A 415 -7.15 27.03 -6.06
N ASN A 416 -6.14 26.48 -6.74
CA ASN A 416 -4.87 27.14 -7.03
C ASN A 416 -4.17 27.82 -5.81
N ASN A 417 -4.31 27.22 -4.63
CA ASN A 417 -3.83 27.72 -3.34
C ASN A 417 -2.74 26.84 -2.70
N THR A 418 -2.21 25.87 -3.45
CA THR A 418 -1.23 24.88 -2.97
C THR A 418 0.10 24.90 -3.73
N TYR A 419 0.36 25.95 -4.51
CA TYR A 419 1.59 26.15 -5.30
C TYR A 419 1.97 24.94 -6.16
N GLY A 420 1.01 24.41 -6.91
CA GLY A 420 1.23 23.29 -7.84
C GLY A 420 1.12 21.88 -7.22
N LEU A 421 0.76 21.77 -5.94
CA LEU A 421 0.54 20.48 -5.28
C LEU A 421 -0.95 20.08 -5.37
N TYR A 422 -1.29 19.08 -6.18
CA TYR A 422 -2.70 18.71 -6.43
C TYR A 422 -3.15 17.39 -5.79
N TYR A 423 -2.23 16.62 -5.22
CA TYR A 423 -2.55 15.34 -4.59
C TYR A 423 -2.62 15.49 -3.07
N VAL A 424 -3.70 14.99 -2.46
CA VAL A 424 -3.96 15.12 -1.01
C VAL A 424 -2.95 14.34 -0.16
N HIS A 425 -2.23 13.37 -0.76
CA HIS A 425 -1.26 12.51 -0.06
C HIS A 425 -1.84 11.82 1.18
N ASN A 426 -3.14 11.51 1.13
CA ASN A 426 -3.85 10.81 2.18
C ASN A 426 -5.05 10.09 1.56
N PHE A 427 -4.98 8.76 1.56
CA PHE A 427 -6.00 7.94 0.92
C PHE A 427 -7.39 8.11 1.54
N TRP A 428 -7.49 8.39 2.85
CA TRP A 428 -8.80 8.61 3.48
C TRP A 428 -9.48 9.84 2.90
N PHE A 429 -8.74 10.94 2.74
CA PHE A 429 -9.26 12.17 2.15
C PHE A 429 -9.41 12.06 0.62
N GLU A 430 -8.63 11.21 -0.05
CA GLU A 430 -8.85 10.87 -1.47
C GLU A 430 -10.20 10.14 -1.67
N ILE A 431 -10.49 9.11 -0.87
CA ILE A 431 -11.79 8.40 -0.90
C ILE A 431 -12.94 9.33 -0.50
N LEU A 432 -12.73 10.16 0.52
CA LEU A 432 -13.75 11.13 0.96
C LEU A 432 -14.00 12.18 -0.13
N GLY A 433 -12.96 12.73 -0.75
CA GLY A 433 -13.03 13.63 -1.89
C GLY A 433 -13.76 13.03 -3.08
N ASP A 434 -13.36 11.84 -3.52
CA ASP A 434 -13.91 11.22 -4.71
C ASP A 434 -15.37 10.78 -4.52
N PHE A 435 -15.71 10.27 -3.34
CA PHE A 435 -16.99 9.59 -3.14
C PHE A 435 -17.93 10.24 -2.11
N GLY A 436 -17.48 11.28 -1.42
CA GLY A 436 -18.25 11.94 -0.37
C GLY A 436 -18.46 11.05 0.85
N VAL A 437 -19.35 11.48 1.73
CA VAL A 437 -19.58 10.81 3.02
C VAL A 437 -20.15 9.41 2.86
N VAL A 438 -21.05 9.20 1.87
CA VAL A 438 -21.69 7.89 1.65
C VAL A 438 -20.68 6.86 1.17
N GLY A 439 -19.91 7.16 0.12
CA GLY A 439 -18.93 6.21 -0.39
C GLY A 439 -17.77 5.99 0.58
N PHE A 440 -17.33 7.04 1.30
CA PHE A 440 -16.38 6.89 2.41
C PHE A 440 -16.93 5.98 3.52
N GLY A 441 -18.21 6.12 3.88
CA GLY A 441 -18.90 5.26 4.84
C GLY A 441 -18.93 3.79 4.43
N LEU A 442 -19.22 3.50 3.15
CA LEU A 442 -19.16 2.13 2.61
C LEU A 442 -17.74 1.56 2.69
N PHE A 443 -16.75 2.36 2.30
CA PHE A 443 -15.34 1.97 2.32
C PHE A 443 -14.80 1.74 3.73
N ILE A 444 -15.07 2.64 4.67
CA ILE A 444 -14.58 2.50 6.05
C ILE A 444 -15.26 1.32 6.75
N THR A 445 -16.50 0.97 6.38
CA THR A 445 -17.18 -0.21 6.92
C THR A 445 -16.44 -1.51 6.58
N ILE A 446 -15.81 -1.61 5.40
CA ILE A 446 -14.91 -2.70 5.04
C ILE A 446 -13.75 -2.74 6.06
N TYR A 447 -13.08 -1.63 6.34
CA TYR A 447 -11.97 -1.62 7.30
C TYR A 447 -12.40 -1.98 8.72
N VAL A 448 -13.45 -1.33 9.22
CA VAL A 448 -13.97 -1.53 10.57
C VAL A 448 -14.46 -2.96 10.75
N TYR A 449 -15.10 -3.56 9.75
CA TYR A 449 -15.51 -4.95 9.79
C TYR A 449 -14.30 -5.89 9.98
N ALA A 450 -13.23 -5.71 9.19
CA ALA A 450 -12.03 -6.53 9.31
C ALA A 450 -11.37 -6.38 10.69
N PHE A 451 -11.27 -5.14 11.17
CA PHE A 451 -10.68 -4.79 12.45
C PHE A 451 -11.45 -5.39 13.63
N ILE A 452 -12.77 -5.18 13.68
CA ILE A 452 -13.64 -5.75 14.72
C ILE A 452 -13.56 -7.28 14.74
N LYS A 453 -13.60 -7.92 13.56
CA LYS A 453 -13.54 -9.39 13.48
C LYS A 453 -12.22 -9.97 13.98
N LEU A 454 -11.12 -9.24 13.82
CA LEU A 454 -9.83 -9.65 14.37
C LEU A 454 -9.71 -9.34 15.86
N ILE A 455 -10.19 -8.19 16.33
CA ILE A 455 -10.14 -7.81 17.75
C ILE A 455 -11.04 -8.68 18.61
N ILE A 456 -12.27 -8.97 18.22
CA ILE A 456 -13.18 -9.80 19.04
C ILE A 456 -12.69 -11.26 19.12
N ARG A 457 -11.79 -11.65 18.22
CA ARG A 457 -11.29 -13.02 18.15
C ARG A 457 -10.47 -13.40 19.38
N LYS A 458 -10.60 -14.65 19.83
CA LYS A 458 -9.56 -15.28 20.68
C LYS A 458 -8.28 -15.43 19.85
N ILE A 459 -7.13 -15.13 20.43
CA ILE A 459 -5.83 -15.34 19.77
C ILE A 459 -5.73 -16.83 19.45
N LYS A 460 -5.70 -17.17 18.15
CA LYS A 460 -5.24 -18.47 17.69
C LYS A 460 -3.72 -18.39 17.52
N LYS A 461 -2.99 -19.44 17.91
CA LYS A 461 -1.54 -19.51 17.79
C LYS A 461 -1.03 -19.71 16.34
N SER A 462 -1.84 -19.46 15.31
CA SER A 462 -1.35 -19.62 13.93
C SER A 462 -0.44 -18.44 13.54
N ILE A 463 0.61 -18.74 12.79
CA ILE A 463 1.60 -17.74 12.36
C ILE A 463 0.95 -16.74 11.41
N GLU A 464 0.13 -17.26 10.48
CA GLU A 464 -0.57 -16.48 9.45
C GLU A 464 -1.54 -15.48 10.07
N ASP A 465 -2.18 -15.87 11.17
CA ASP A 465 -3.04 -14.97 11.93
C ASP A 465 -2.30 -13.76 12.50
N ASN A 466 -1.14 -13.99 13.12
CA ASN A 466 -0.34 -12.92 13.69
C ASN A 466 0.20 -12.00 12.59
N MET A 467 0.59 -12.56 11.44
CA MET A 467 0.94 -11.76 10.26
C MET A 467 -0.21 -10.86 9.80
N CYS A 468 -1.42 -11.41 9.65
CA CYS A 468 -2.58 -10.63 9.23
C CYS A 468 -2.95 -9.52 10.23
N ILE A 469 -2.84 -9.78 11.54
CA ILE A 469 -3.08 -8.75 12.57
C ILE A 469 -2.06 -7.62 12.44
N SER A 470 -0.77 -7.96 12.32
CA SER A 470 0.29 -6.97 12.15
C SER A 470 0.13 -6.15 10.88
N ILE A 471 -0.21 -6.78 9.75
CA ILE A 471 -0.44 -6.10 8.47
C ILE A 471 -1.67 -5.20 8.56
N LEU A 472 -2.78 -5.63 9.17
CA LEU A 472 -3.97 -4.78 9.28
C LEU A 472 -3.69 -3.52 10.10
N ILE A 473 -2.99 -3.67 11.23
CA ILE A 473 -2.59 -2.54 12.07
C ILE A 473 -1.66 -1.59 11.29
N ALA A 474 -0.75 -2.15 10.49
CA ALA A 474 0.16 -1.38 9.62
C ALA A 474 -0.58 -0.48 8.62
N ILE A 475 -1.63 -1.01 8.00
CA ILE A 475 -2.30 -0.33 6.90
C ILE A 475 -2.89 1.01 7.36
N ILE A 476 -3.40 1.12 8.59
CA ILE A 476 -4.09 2.31 9.10
C ILE A 476 -3.20 3.58 9.06
N PRO A 477 -1.97 3.60 9.61
CA PRO A 477 -1.09 4.76 9.49
C PRO A 477 -0.34 4.85 8.15
N LEU A 478 -0.25 3.77 7.35
CA LEU A 478 0.52 3.79 6.10
C LEU A 478 -0.20 4.47 4.93
N VAL A 479 -1.52 4.54 4.96
CA VAL A 479 -2.35 5.26 3.97
C VAL A 479 -2.08 6.77 3.87
N PHE A 480 -1.34 7.34 4.82
CA PHE A 480 -0.90 8.74 4.83
C PHE A 480 0.44 8.96 4.08
N GLY A 481 1.05 7.89 3.55
CA GLY A 481 2.38 7.94 2.90
C GLY A 481 2.34 8.15 1.38
N PRO A 482 1.73 7.23 0.62
CA PRO A 482 1.68 7.29 -0.85
C PRO A 482 0.90 8.50 -1.39
N SER A 483 1.21 8.90 -2.62
CA SER A 483 0.48 9.95 -3.35
C SER A 483 -0.94 9.55 -3.76
N SER A 484 -1.13 8.27 -4.07
CA SER A 484 -2.44 7.63 -4.22
C SER A 484 -2.30 6.15 -3.90
N VAL A 485 -3.22 5.63 -3.10
CA VAL A 485 -3.24 4.20 -2.74
C VAL A 485 -4.16 3.41 -3.66
N VAL A 486 -4.99 4.09 -4.46
CA VAL A 486 -5.95 3.47 -5.38
C VAL A 486 -5.25 2.51 -6.32
N GLY A 487 -4.27 2.98 -7.09
CA GLY A 487 -3.51 2.14 -8.03
C GLY A 487 -2.42 1.28 -7.38
N PHE A 488 -2.29 1.28 -6.05
CA PHE A 488 -1.18 0.63 -5.36
C PHE A 488 -1.51 -0.82 -5.00
N ALA A 489 -1.25 -1.73 -5.92
CA ALA A 489 -1.63 -3.14 -5.80
C ALA A 489 -1.15 -3.82 -4.50
N VAL A 490 0.01 -3.45 -3.95
CA VAL A 490 0.54 -4.03 -2.69
C VAL A 490 -0.42 -3.81 -1.52
N PHE A 491 -1.09 -2.65 -1.46
CA PHE A 491 -2.09 -2.36 -0.46
C PHE A 491 -3.31 -3.29 -0.57
N TRP A 492 -3.82 -3.47 -1.80
CA TRP A 492 -4.96 -4.34 -2.06
C TRP A 492 -4.65 -5.81 -1.79
N ILE A 493 -3.43 -6.26 -2.10
CA ILE A 493 -2.93 -7.60 -1.75
C ILE A 493 -2.90 -7.79 -0.24
N ALA A 494 -2.32 -6.83 0.50
CA ALA A 494 -2.25 -6.87 1.96
C ALA A 494 -3.66 -6.95 2.59
N LEU A 495 -4.59 -6.12 2.13
CA LEU A 495 -5.98 -6.11 2.58
C LEU A 495 -6.67 -7.44 2.26
N ALA A 496 -6.50 -7.97 1.03
CA ALA A 496 -7.09 -9.23 0.60
C ALA A 496 -6.61 -10.43 1.42
N MET A 497 -5.32 -10.47 1.78
CA MET A 497 -4.77 -11.51 2.65
C MET A 497 -5.38 -11.49 4.05
N VAL A 498 -5.59 -10.29 4.63
CA VAL A 498 -6.31 -10.13 5.90
C VAL A 498 -7.73 -10.70 5.79
N TYR A 499 -8.44 -10.36 4.71
CA TYR A 499 -9.81 -10.79 4.47
C TYR A 499 -9.97 -12.28 4.21
N SER A 500 -9.07 -12.86 3.43
CA SER A 500 -8.97 -14.29 3.22
C SER A 500 -8.83 -15.03 4.55
N ASN A 501 -7.96 -14.53 5.43
CA ASN A 501 -7.73 -15.14 6.73
C ASN A 501 -8.97 -15.07 7.64
N ILE A 502 -9.69 -13.95 7.66
CA ILE A 502 -10.97 -13.82 8.38
C ILE A 502 -12.01 -14.81 7.82
N THR A 503 -12.08 -14.95 6.50
CA THR A 503 -13.04 -15.81 5.82
C THR A 503 -12.79 -17.30 6.11
N TYR A 504 -11.53 -17.74 6.05
CA TYR A 504 -11.14 -19.10 6.39
C TYR A 504 -11.60 -19.50 7.78
N ILE A 505 -11.35 -18.66 8.77
CA ILE A 505 -11.67 -18.97 10.17
C ILE A 505 -13.17 -19.10 10.38
N ARG A 506 -13.97 -18.33 9.64
CA ARG A 506 -15.43 -18.48 9.64
C ARG A 506 -15.84 -19.86 9.12
N ILE A 507 -15.29 -20.28 7.99
CA ILE A 507 -15.56 -21.61 7.40
C ILE A 507 -15.15 -22.73 8.36
N GLU A 508 -13.98 -22.59 9.00
CA GLU A 508 -13.47 -23.53 10.01
C GLU A 508 -14.42 -23.67 11.21
N LYS A 509 -14.96 -22.55 11.73
CA LYS A 509 -15.92 -22.55 12.83
C LYS A 509 -17.29 -23.12 12.46
N GLU A 510 -17.71 -22.94 11.22
CA GLU A 510 -19.00 -23.46 10.72
C GLU A 510 -18.94 -24.96 10.38
N GLY A 511 -17.78 -25.63 10.55
CA GLY A 511 -17.62 -27.07 10.28
C GLY A 511 -17.72 -27.45 8.79
N LYS A 512 -17.76 -26.47 7.87
CA LYS A 512 -17.99 -26.68 6.43
C LYS A 512 -16.72 -27.02 5.64
N TYR A 513 -15.77 -27.73 6.25
CA TYR A 513 -14.53 -28.12 5.58
C TYR A 513 -14.68 -29.32 4.63
N GLU A 514 -15.87 -29.89 4.53
CA GLU A 514 -16.19 -30.94 3.57
C GLU A 514 -16.79 -30.35 2.28
N PHE A 515 -16.02 -29.63 1.47
CA PHE A 515 -16.36 -29.51 0.04
C PHE A 515 -15.10 -29.35 -0.82
N ASN A 516 -14.94 -30.33 -1.71
CA ASN A 516 -14.05 -30.45 -2.88
C ASN A 516 -12.58 -30.83 -2.61
N LYS A 517 -12.36 -32.16 -2.58
CA LYS A 517 -11.18 -32.77 -3.21
C LYS A 517 -11.26 -32.62 -4.72
#